data_AF-A0A5D3YDI8-F1
#
_entry.id   AF-A0A5D3YDI8-F1
#
_cell.length_a   1.000
_cell.length_b   1.000
_cell.length_c   1.000
_cell.angle_alpha   90.00
_cell.angle_beta   90.00
_cell.angle_gamma   90.00
#
_symmetry.space_group_name_H-M   'P 1'
#
loop_
_entity.id
_entity.type
_entity.pdbx_description
1 polymer ?
#
loop_
_entity_poly.entity_id
_entity_poly.type
_entity_poly.pdbx_seq_one_letter_code
_entity_poly.pdbx_strand_id
1 'polypeptide(L)'
;MPCIFPSAGMGNRMICVTSLGAKKGFSVLISKALIDLNMLEAGAQCFPLKLYEKNSLADASIKTNDMQDELVANPQSSSSTKSNTQYTAKDGITDAGLVHFQIAYSTEILTKEDVFYYIYGLLHSEDYKKRYADNLSKELPRIPCVKKASDFWIFSKAGRDLAELHLNYETVNCYPVKLDTGNKKLNELGDKDYYVEKMRFANKEDKSVVVYNNHITIKEIPLEAYEYVVNGKPALEWVMERQAVTTHKESGIVNDANLWAIETMNDAAYPLKLFQRVITVSLETMKIINALPRLDIATNLITNPIKDSTLV
;
A
#
# COMPACT_ATOMS: atom_id res chain seq x y z
N MET A 1 -9.21 -14.94 -2.71
CA MET A 1 -9.06 -13.73 -3.54
C MET A 1 -9.04 -13.98 -5.07
N PRO A 2 -9.65 -15.04 -5.63
CA PRO A 2 -9.54 -15.29 -7.08
C PRO A 2 -10.15 -14.16 -7.93
N CYS A 3 -11.08 -13.38 -7.39
CA CYS A 3 -11.71 -12.27 -8.10
C CYS A 3 -10.91 -10.95 -8.07
N ILE A 4 -9.83 -10.83 -7.30
CA ILE A 4 -9.03 -9.59 -7.20
C ILE A 4 -7.69 -9.74 -7.92
N PHE A 5 -7.03 -10.88 -7.70
CA PHE A 5 -5.79 -11.27 -8.39
C PHE A 5 -5.96 -12.71 -8.88
N PRO A 6 -6.61 -12.93 -10.04
CA PRO A 6 -6.95 -14.27 -10.53
C PRO A 6 -5.72 -15.10 -10.94
N SER A 7 -4.66 -14.47 -11.42
CA SER A 7 -3.43 -15.17 -11.83
C SER A 7 -2.19 -14.30 -11.59
N ALA A 8 -1.03 -14.96 -11.46
CA ALA A 8 0.25 -14.27 -11.45
C ALA A 8 0.41 -13.42 -12.72
N GLY A 9 0.76 -12.13 -12.56
CA GLY A 9 0.95 -11.19 -13.67
C GLY A 9 -0.28 -10.33 -14.02
N MET A 10 -1.48 -10.61 -13.50
CA MET A 10 -2.61 -9.69 -13.64
C MET A 10 -2.52 -8.58 -12.59
N GLY A 11 -2.25 -7.36 -13.03
CA GLY A 11 -2.13 -6.19 -12.16
C GLY A 11 -3.49 -5.64 -11.73
N ASN A 12 -3.60 -5.31 -10.45
CA ASN A 12 -4.75 -4.61 -9.87
C ASN A 12 -4.24 -3.65 -8.78
N ARG A 13 -5.10 -2.76 -8.28
CA ARG A 13 -4.82 -1.87 -7.16
C ARG A 13 -5.93 -2.03 -6.14
N MET A 14 -5.63 -2.02 -4.85
CA MET A 14 -6.65 -2.07 -3.80
C MET A 14 -6.28 -1.19 -2.62
N ILE A 15 -7.27 -0.45 -2.12
CA ILE A 15 -7.15 0.34 -0.90
C ILE A 15 -7.41 -0.61 0.27
N CYS A 16 -6.46 -0.70 1.18
CA CYS A 16 -6.52 -1.56 2.34
C CYS A 16 -6.70 -0.69 3.59
N VAL A 17 -7.66 -1.04 4.44
CA VAL A 17 -7.91 -0.33 5.71
C VAL A 17 -7.86 -1.28 6.89
N THR A 18 -7.55 -0.73 8.07
CA THR A 18 -7.73 -1.43 9.35
C THR A 18 -9.20 -1.83 9.54
N SER A 19 -9.44 -3.01 10.09
CA SER A 19 -10.78 -3.53 10.32
C SER A 19 -11.30 -3.19 11.72
N LEU A 20 -12.52 -3.63 11.98
CA LEU A 20 -13.28 -3.38 13.20
C LEU A 20 -12.51 -3.89 14.43
N GLY A 21 -12.45 -3.08 15.48
CA GLY A 21 -11.75 -3.41 16.72
C GLY A 21 -10.25 -3.14 16.71
N ALA A 22 -9.71 -2.49 15.67
CA ALA A 22 -8.34 -1.96 15.71
C ALA A 22 -8.16 -0.98 16.88
N LYS A 23 -7.05 -1.11 17.60
CA LYS A 23 -6.73 -0.35 18.82
C LYS A 23 -5.60 0.67 18.58
N LYS A 24 -4.86 0.52 17.50
CA LYS A 24 -3.69 1.33 17.14
C LYS A 24 -4.03 2.53 16.25
N GLY A 25 -5.32 2.84 16.11
CA GLY A 25 -5.84 3.90 15.25
C GLY A 25 -6.11 3.43 13.82
N PHE A 26 -6.92 4.23 13.11
CA PHE A 26 -7.27 3.94 11.72
C PHE A 26 -6.05 4.15 10.81
N SER A 27 -5.77 3.18 9.94
CA SER A 27 -4.71 3.28 8.94
C SER A 27 -5.20 2.76 7.59
N VAL A 28 -4.65 3.36 6.54
CA VAL A 28 -5.01 3.07 5.16
C VAL A 28 -3.73 2.97 4.31
N LEU A 29 -3.64 1.95 3.46
CA LEU A 29 -2.52 1.75 2.55
C LEU A 29 -3.01 1.12 1.24
N ILE A 30 -2.51 1.58 0.10
CA ILE A 30 -2.82 0.97 -1.18
C ILE A 30 -1.81 -0.12 -1.52
N SER A 31 -2.26 -1.21 -2.15
CA SER A 31 -1.40 -2.29 -2.62
C SER A 31 -1.68 -2.62 -4.09
N LYS A 32 -0.63 -3.01 -4.82
CA LYS A 32 -0.70 -3.63 -6.15
C LYS A 32 -0.43 -5.15 -6.15
N ALA A 33 -0.21 -5.71 -4.97
CA ALA A 33 0.08 -7.12 -4.76
C ALA A 33 -0.92 -7.74 -3.77
N LEU A 34 -0.95 -9.07 -3.71
CA LEU A 34 -1.67 -9.80 -2.66
C LEU A 34 -1.11 -9.40 -1.29
N ILE A 35 -2.01 -9.16 -0.33
CA ILE A 35 -1.63 -8.79 1.02
C ILE A 35 -1.95 -9.93 1.99
N ASP A 36 -1.16 -10.03 3.06
CA ASP A 36 -1.52 -10.85 4.21
C ASP A 36 -2.74 -10.26 4.92
N LEU A 37 -3.57 -11.12 5.52
CA LEU A 37 -4.72 -10.68 6.30
C LEU A 37 -4.29 -9.75 7.43
N ASN A 38 -3.13 -9.99 8.06
CA ASN A 38 -2.61 -9.20 9.16
C ASN A 38 -1.67 -8.07 8.71
N MET A 39 -1.70 -7.66 7.43
CA MET A 39 -0.98 -6.48 6.96
C MET A 39 -1.37 -5.23 7.77
N LEU A 40 -2.65 -5.11 8.10
CA LEU A 40 -3.21 -4.08 8.98
C LEU A 40 -3.88 -4.75 10.19
N GLU A 41 -3.96 -4.04 11.32
CA GLU A 41 -4.55 -4.56 12.54
C GLU A 41 -6.02 -4.96 12.37
N ALA A 42 -6.43 -5.98 13.14
CA ALA A 42 -7.77 -6.56 13.15
C ALA A 42 -8.22 -7.21 11.82
N GLY A 43 -7.28 -7.48 10.91
CA GLY A 43 -7.52 -8.12 9.62
C GLY A 43 -7.85 -7.10 8.53
N ALA A 44 -6.95 -6.87 7.58
CA ALA A 44 -7.11 -5.84 6.55
C ALA A 44 -8.37 -6.04 5.68
N GLN A 45 -9.17 -4.99 5.53
CA GLN A 45 -10.27 -4.94 4.56
C GLN A 45 -9.78 -4.29 3.27
N CYS A 46 -10.03 -4.94 2.14
CA CYS A 46 -9.49 -4.55 0.84
C CYS A 46 -10.59 -4.14 -0.13
N PHE A 47 -10.43 -2.96 -0.71
CA PHE A 47 -11.34 -2.37 -1.67
C PHE A 47 -10.63 -2.23 -3.02
N PRO A 48 -10.87 -3.15 -3.96
CA PRO A 48 -10.13 -3.17 -5.22
C PRO A 48 -10.64 -2.14 -6.22
N LEU A 49 -9.75 -1.67 -7.09
CA LEU A 49 -10.10 -0.83 -8.23
C LEU A 49 -10.87 -1.65 -9.28
N LYS A 50 -10.48 -2.92 -9.47
CA LYS A 50 -11.13 -3.85 -10.41
C LYS A 50 -11.47 -5.18 -9.75
N LEU A 51 -12.53 -5.81 -10.21
CA LEU A 51 -12.92 -7.19 -9.94
C LEU A 51 -12.83 -7.99 -11.24
N TYR A 52 -12.39 -9.23 -11.14
CA TYR A 52 -12.22 -10.14 -12.27
C TYR A 52 -13.21 -11.29 -12.15
N GLU A 53 -13.95 -11.54 -13.23
CA GLU A 53 -14.90 -12.64 -13.37
C GLU A 53 -14.40 -13.60 -14.46
N LYS A 54 -14.45 -14.90 -14.19
CA LYS A 54 -14.05 -15.92 -15.17
C LYS A 54 -15.10 -15.97 -16.28
N ASN A 55 -14.66 -15.90 -17.54
CA ASN A 55 -15.51 -16.01 -18.71
C ASN A 55 -16.01 -17.45 -18.84
N SER A 56 -17.34 -17.64 -18.73
CA SER A 56 -18.01 -18.94 -18.78
C SER A 56 -17.87 -19.67 -20.13
N LEU A 57 -17.44 -18.98 -21.19
CA LEU A 57 -17.23 -19.56 -22.53
C LEU A 57 -15.98 -20.45 -22.62
N ALA A 58 -15.03 -20.34 -21.68
CA ALA A 58 -13.84 -21.19 -21.67
C ALA A 58 -14.09 -22.60 -21.10
N ASP A 59 -15.20 -22.82 -20.39
CA ASP A 59 -15.55 -24.14 -19.82
C ASP A 59 -16.42 -25.00 -20.77
N ALA A 60 -16.83 -24.46 -21.93
CA ALA A 60 -17.67 -25.18 -22.89
C ALA A 60 -16.89 -26.05 -23.90
N SER A 61 -15.57 -25.89 -24.00
CA SER A 61 -14.72 -26.64 -24.94
C SER A 61 -13.96 -27.82 -24.32
N ILE A 62 -14.20 -28.16 -23.04
CA ILE A 62 -13.58 -29.32 -22.39
C ILE A 62 -14.67 -30.21 -21.79
N LYS A 63 -15.43 -30.85 -22.68
CA LYS A 63 -16.22 -32.04 -22.34
C LYS A 63 -15.96 -33.14 -23.37
N THR A 64 -14.72 -33.59 -23.44
CA THR A 64 -14.38 -34.95 -23.88
C THR A 64 -13.14 -35.39 -23.13
N ASN A 65 -13.32 -36.46 -22.36
CA ASN A 65 -12.36 -37.27 -21.61
C ASN A 65 -10.89 -37.13 -22.04
N ASP A 66 -10.05 -36.63 -21.14
CA ASP A 66 -8.97 -37.42 -20.55
C ASP A 66 -8.47 -36.69 -19.31
N MET A 67 -8.71 -37.32 -18.14
CA MET A 67 -8.10 -36.91 -16.89
C MET A 67 -6.60 -37.22 -16.97
N GLN A 68 -5.79 -36.29 -16.45
CA GLN A 68 -4.39 -36.47 -16.06
C GLN A 68 -3.27 -36.08 -17.06
N ASP A 69 -3.21 -34.84 -17.61
CA ASP A 69 -1.91 -34.36 -18.17
C ASP A 69 -1.71 -32.84 -18.38
N GLU A 70 -2.02 -31.95 -17.43
CA GLU A 70 -1.62 -30.52 -17.56
C GLU A 70 -1.00 -29.93 -16.28
N LEU A 71 -0.09 -30.67 -15.65
CA LEU A 71 0.61 -30.17 -14.45
C LEU A 71 2.14 -30.23 -14.52
N VAL A 72 2.79 -30.58 -15.65
CA VAL A 72 4.27 -30.55 -15.73
C VAL A 72 4.83 -30.26 -17.14
N ALA A 73 5.70 -29.23 -17.21
CA ALA A 73 6.78 -28.94 -18.19
C ALA A 73 6.42 -28.51 -19.63
N ASN A 74 7.06 -27.51 -20.25
CA ASN A 74 8.47 -27.11 -20.16
C ASN A 74 8.67 -25.59 -20.49
N PRO A 75 9.70 -24.91 -19.95
CA PRO A 75 9.94 -23.49 -20.16
C PRO A 75 10.98 -23.26 -21.27
N GLN A 76 10.55 -22.95 -22.49
CA GLN A 76 11.39 -22.25 -23.48
C GLN A 76 10.56 -21.89 -24.72
N SER A 77 10.15 -20.62 -24.80
CA SER A 77 10.21 -19.79 -26.02
C SER A 77 9.35 -18.51 -25.87
N SER A 78 10.04 -17.39 -25.78
CA SER A 78 9.73 -16.09 -26.41
C SER A 78 8.32 -15.49 -26.29
N SER A 79 8.26 -14.40 -25.50
CA SER A 79 7.64 -13.11 -25.86
C SER A 79 6.46 -13.15 -26.83
N SER A 80 5.25 -13.30 -26.30
CA SER A 80 4.06 -12.66 -26.87
C SER A 80 3.01 -12.52 -25.78
N THR A 81 2.48 -11.30 -25.68
CA THR A 81 1.41 -10.86 -24.80
C THR A 81 0.17 -11.74 -25.00
N LYS A 82 0.05 -12.84 -24.23
CA LYS A 82 -1.21 -13.56 -24.12
C LYS A 82 -2.18 -12.67 -23.33
N SER A 83 -3.00 -11.91 -24.04
CA SER A 83 -4.21 -11.32 -23.47
C SER A 83 -4.98 -12.45 -22.79
N ASN A 84 -5.14 -12.37 -21.47
CA ASN A 84 -5.78 -13.41 -20.69
C ASN A 84 -7.30 -13.38 -20.99
N THR A 85 -7.71 -14.00 -22.10
CA THR A 85 -9.10 -14.07 -22.61
C THR A 85 -10.05 -14.82 -21.67
N GLN A 86 -9.52 -15.37 -20.58
CA GLN A 86 -10.27 -16.13 -19.58
C GLN A 86 -11.00 -15.25 -18.55
N TYR A 87 -10.63 -13.98 -18.38
CA TYR A 87 -11.25 -13.12 -17.36
C TYR A 87 -11.73 -11.79 -17.92
N THR A 88 -12.90 -11.33 -17.48
CA THR A 88 -13.42 -9.98 -17.73
C THR A 88 -13.24 -9.12 -16.49
N ALA A 89 -12.75 -7.90 -16.68
CA ALA A 89 -12.56 -6.94 -15.59
C ALA A 89 -13.78 -6.01 -15.46
N LYS A 90 -14.29 -5.89 -14.24
CA LYS A 90 -15.35 -4.98 -13.80
C LYS A 90 -14.76 -3.98 -12.82
N ASP A 91 -15.29 -2.76 -12.76
CA ASP A 91 -14.84 -1.79 -11.75
C ASP A 91 -15.30 -2.19 -10.34
N GLY A 92 -14.46 -1.92 -9.34
CA GLY A 92 -14.84 -2.08 -7.93
C GLY A 92 -15.83 -1.02 -7.46
N ILE A 93 -15.76 0.19 -8.00
CA ILE A 93 -16.78 1.21 -7.76
C ILE A 93 -18.03 0.89 -8.60
N THR A 94 -19.17 0.77 -7.93
CA THR A 94 -20.46 0.52 -8.58
C THR A 94 -20.95 1.74 -9.35
N ASP A 95 -21.81 1.55 -10.35
CA ASP A 95 -22.41 2.65 -11.10
C ASP A 95 -23.27 3.55 -10.18
N ALA A 96 -23.96 2.95 -9.20
CA ALA A 96 -24.69 3.70 -8.17
C ALA A 96 -23.76 4.58 -7.32
N GLY A 97 -22.57 4.06 -6.96
CA GLY A 97 -21.54 4.84 -6.27
C GLY A 97 -21.06 6.03 -7.11
N LEU A 98 -20.83 5.84 -8.41
CA LEU A 98 -20.45 6.94 -9.30
C LEU A 98 -21.57 8.00 -9.40
N VAL A 99 -22.82 7.57 -9.59
CA VAL A 99 -23.99 8.46 -9.68
C VAL A 99 -24.13 9.32 -8.42
N HIS A 100 -23.86 8.77 -7.23
CA HIS A 100 -23.88 9.55 -5.99
C HIS A 100 -22.96 10.78 -6.04
N PHE A 101 -21.74 10.62 -6.56
CA PHE A 101 -20.79 11.73 -6.73
C PHE A 101 -21.17 12.66 -7.89
N GLN A 102 -21.70 12.12 -8.99
CA GLN A 102 -22.16 12.94 -10.13
C GLN A 102 -23.35 13.84 -9.76
N ILE A 103 -24.26 13.37 -8.90
CA ILE A 103 -25.36 14.21 -8.39
C ILE A 103 -24.81 15.36 -7.54
N ALA A 104 -23.79 15.10 -6.71
CA ALA A 104 -23.16 16.12 -5.89
C ALA A 104 -22.36 17.15 -6.72
N TYR A 105 -21.77 16.72 -7.84
CA TYR A 105 -20.93 17.54 -8.71
C TYR A 105 -21.41 17.49 -10.17
N SER A 106 -22.64 17.95 -10.42
CA SER A 106 -23.31 17.83 -11.73
C SER A 106 -22.62 18.57 -12.89
N THR A 107 -21.71 19.50 -12.58
CA THR A 107 -20.92 20.24 -13.57
C THR A 107 -19.62 19.54 -13.98
N GLU A 108 -19.22 18.50 -13.25
CA GLU A 108 -17.94 17.81 -13.44
C GLU A 108 -18.13 16.47 -14.16
N ILE A 109 -17.13 16.07 -14.94
CA ILE A 109 -17.08 14.75 -15.56
C ILE A 109 -16.19 13.86 -14.70
N LEU A 110 -16.81 12.97 -13.93
CA LEU A 110 -16.13 12.08 -12.99
C LEU A 110 -16.05 10.65 -13.53
N THR A 111 -14.89 10.03 -13.34
CA THR A 111 -14.72 8.60 -13.55
C THR A 111 -14.73 7.84 -12.22
N LYS A 112 -14.97 6.53 -12.27
CA LYS A 112 -14.83 5.64 -11.11
C LYS A 112 -13.42 5.65 -10.52
N GLU A 113 -12.43 5.84 -11.38
CA GLU A 113 -11.04 5.96 -10.95
C GLU A 113 -10.82 7.24 -10.13
N ASP A 114 -11.42 8.37 -10.53
CA ASP A 114 -11.34 9.61 -9.75
C ASP A 114 -11.95 9.46 -8.36
N VAL A 115 -13.07 8.74 -8.27
CA VAL A 115 -13.71 8.39 -6.98
C VAL A 115 -12.81 7.49 -6.14
N PHE A 116 -12.17 6.49 -6.75
CA PHE A 116 -11.25 5.59 -6.06
C PHE A 116 -10.09 6.35 -5.40
N TYR A 117 -9.45 7.28 -6.11
CA TYR A 117 -8.38 8.09 -5.51
C TYR A 117 -8.90 9.20 -4.59
N TYR A 118 -10.09 9.73 -4.84
CA TYR A 118 -10.75 10.62 -3.87
C TYR A 118 -10.92 9.93 -2.51
N ILE A 119 -11.38 8.68 -2.50
CA ILE A 119 -11.48 7.87 -1.27
C ILE A 119 -10.10 7.76 -0.61
N TYR A 120 -9.07 7.41 -1.38
CA TYR A 120 -7.72 7.28 -0.82
C TYR A 120 -7.22 8.58 -0.19
N GLY A 121 -7.36 9.72 -0.86
CA GLY A 121 -6.97 11.03 -0.33
C GLY A 121 -7.78 11.44 0.90
N LEU A 122 -9.10 11.21 0.88
CA LEU A 122 -9.97 11.53 2.01
C LEU A 122 -9.63 10.71 3.26
N LEU A 123 -9.34 9.41 3.11
CA LEU A 123 -8.98 8.53 4.24
C LEU A 123 -7.63 8.92 4.88
N HIS A 124 -6.80 9.71 4.20
CA HIS A 124 -5.59 10.29 4.78
C HIS A 124 -5.82 11.63 5.49
N SER A 125 -6.99 12.25 5.34
CA SER A 125 -7.32 13.50 6.02
C SER A 125 -7.37 13.33 7.54
N GLU A 126 -6.55 14.10 8.26
CA GLU A 126 -6.56 14.12 9.73
C GLU A 126 -7.90 14.61 10.29
N ASP A 127 -8.56 15.55 9.61
CA ASP A 127 -9.90 15.99 9.96
C ASP A 127 -10.91 14.84 9.87
N TYR A 128 -10.83 14.02 8.81
CA TYR A 128 -11.70 12.86 8.65
C TYR A 128 -11.46 11.83 9.77
N LYS A 129 -10.19 11.45 10.00
CA LYS A 129 -9.83 10.47 11.03
C LYS A 129 -10.28 10.92 12.43
N LYS A 130 -10.10 12.20 12.76
CA LYS A 130 -10.52 12.77 14.06
C LYS A 130 -12.02 12.84 14.20
N ARG A 131 -12.73 13.33 13.16
CA ARG A 131 -14.19 13.49 13.19
C ARG A 131 -14.94 12.17 13.29
N TYR A 132 -14.38 11.10 12.71
CA TYR A 132 -15.02 9.79 12.65
C TYR A 132 -14.28 8.71 13.45
N ALA A 133 -13.37 9.07 14.38
CA ALA A 133 -12.55 8.13 15.13
C ALA A 133 -13.37 7.02 15.82
N ASP A 134 -14.48 7.39 16.47
CA ASP A 134 -15.38 6.44 17.14
C ASP A 134 -16.03 5.45 16.17
N ASN A 135 -16.41 5.91 14.98
CA ASN A 135 -17.03 5.10 13.94
C ASN A 135 -16.01 4.19 13.27
N LEU A 136 -14.81 4.70 12.94
CA LEU A 136 -13.75 3.94 12.26
C LEU A 136 -13.25 2.73 13.06
N SER A 137 -13.48 2.72 14.38
CA SER A 137 -13.18 1.56 15.24
C SER A 137 -14.29 0.50 15.26
N LYS A 138 -15.52 0.83 14.85
CA LYS A 138 -16.74 0.02 15.03
C LYS A 138 -17.46 -0.35 13.73
N GLU A 139 -17.32 0.44 12.68
CA GLU A 139 -17.89 0.21 11.35
C GLU A 139 -16.89 0.57 10.23
N LEU A 140 -17.19 0.12 9.01
CA LEU A 140 -16.38 0.47 7.84
C LEU A 140 -16.48 1.98 7.53
N PRO A 141 -15.41 2.59 6.97
CA PRO A 141 -15.40 4.00 6.63
C PRO A 141 -16.54 4.38 5.69
N ARG A 142 -17.34 5.36 6.07
CA ARG A 142 -18.35 5.98 5.19
C ARG A 142 -17.73 7.19 4.49
N ILE A 143 -17.91 7.27 3.18
CA ILE A 143 -17.24 8.28 2.35
C ILE A 143 -18.22 9.43 2.07
N PRO A 144 -18.07 10.60 2.71
CA PRO A 144 -18.88 11.78 2.42
C PRO A 144 -18.49 12.45 1.10
N CYS A 145 -19.42 13.22 0.53
CA CYS A 145 -19.12 14.25 -0.48
C CYS A 145 -18.72 15.57 0.20
N VAL A 146 -17.61 16.15 -0.22
CA VAL A 146 -17.24 17.52 0.16
C VAL A 146 -18.16 18.54 -0.52
N LYS A 147 -18.25 19.75 0.03
CA LYS A 147 -19.17 20.79 -0.49
C LYS A 147 -18.80 21.27 -1.89
N LYS A 148 -17.50 21.43 -2.16
CA LYS A 148 -17.02 22.04 -3.41
C LYS A 148 -16.40 20.98 -4.30
N ALA A 149 -16.74 21.01 -5.58
CA ALA A 149 -16.09 20.20 -6.61
C ALA A 149 -14.57 20.45 -6.65
N SER A 150 -14.12 21.68 -6.39
CA SER A 150 -12.70 22.01 -6.26
C SER A 150 -12.00 21.17 -5.20
N ASP A 151 -12.65 20.97 -4.06
CA ASP A 151 -12.08 20.24 -2.94
C ASP A 151 -12.04 18.74 -3.26
N PHE A 152 -13.06 18.22 -3.95
CA PHE A 152 -13.06 16.85 -4.48
C PHE A 152 -11.83 16.60 -5.35
N TRP A 153 -11.53 17.50 -6.29
CA TRP A 153 -10.36 17.35 -7.16
C TRP A 153 -9.04 17.47 -6.41
N ILE A 154 -8.95 18.30 -5.36
CA ILE A 154 -7.77 18.36 -4.49
C ILE A 154 -7.58 17.02 -3.75
N PHE A 155 -8.64 16.44 -3.17
CA PHE A 155 -8.56 15.12 -2.52
C PHE A 155 -8.23 14.00 -3.52
N SER A 156 -8.84 14.01 -4.70
CA SER A 156 -8.59 13.01 -5.75
C SER A 156 -7.14 13.08 -6.24
N LYS A 157 -6.63 14.30 -6.52
CA LYS A 157 -5.23 14.50 -6.91
C LYS A 157 -4.27 14.08 -5.80
N ALA A 158 -4.52 14.48 -4.55
CA ALA A 158 -3.72 14.06 -3.40
C ALA A 158 -3.72 12.53 -3.25
N GLY A 159 -4.87 11.88 -3.44
CA GLY A 159 -4.98 10.43 -3.44
C GLY A 159 -4.18 9.76 -4.56
N ARG A 160 -4.13 10.35 -5.76
CA ARG A 160 -3.28 9.86 -6.87
C ARG A 160 -1.79 10.00 -6.53
N ASP A 161 -1.39 11.16 -6.03
CA ASP A 161 -0.01 11.46 -5.66
C ASP A 161 0.45 10.52 -4.52
N LEU A 162 -0.38 10.30 -3.50
CA LEU A 162 -0.12 9.34 -2.42
C LEU A 162 -0.07 7.90 -2.93
N ALA A 163 -0.98 7.52 -3.82
CA ALA A 163 -1.01 6.16 -4.35
C ALA A 163 0.23 5.86 -5.20
N GLU A 164 0.68 6.82 -6.00
CA GLU A 164 1.91 6.67 -6.79
C GLU A 164 3.12 6.47 -5.88
N LEU A 165 3.26 7.26 -4.82
CA LEU A 165 4.32 7.11 -3.81
C LEU A 165 4.25 5.74 -3.12
N HIS A 166 3.08 5.33 -2.64
CA HIS A 166 2.93 4.12 -1.85
C HIS A 166 2.98 2.83 -2.68
N LEU A 167 2.54 2.85 -3.94
CA LEU A 167 2.67 1.70 -4.85
C LEU A 167 4.10 1.50 -5.35
N ASN A 168 4.91 2.56 -5.35
CA ASN A 168 6.26 2.59 -5.88
C ASN A 168 7.30 2.96 -4.82
N TYR A 169 6.99 2.70 -3.54
CA TYR A 169 7.85 3.03 -2.40
C TYR A 169 9.26 2.44 -2.52
N GLU A 170 9.40 1.31 -3.21
CA GLU A 170 10.67 0.65 -3.48
C GLU A 170 11.49 1.27 -4.61
N THR A 171 10.92 2.18 -5.42
CA THR A 171 11.60 2.79 -6.58
C THR A 171 11.69 4.31 -6.51
N VAL A 172 11.14 4.93 -5.47
CA VAL A 172 11.37 6.36 -5.17
C VAL A 172 12.88 6.62 -5.01
N ASN A 173 13.29 7.87 -5.20
CA ASN A 173 14.67 8.28 -4.95
C ASN A 173 15.03 8.14 -3.47
N CYS A 174 16.23 7.62 -3.19
CA CYS A 174 16.76 7.55 -1.84
C CYS A 174 16.89 8.95 -1.23
N TYR A 175 16.45 9.11 0.01
CA TYR A 175 16.71 10.34 0.76
C TYR A 175 18.23 10.47 1.03
N PRO A 176 18.83 11.66 0.84
CA PRO A 176 20.26 11.88 1.02
C PRO A 176 20.62 11.97 2.51
N VAL A 177 20.70 10.83 3.18
CA VAL A 177 21.20 10.71 4.56
C VAL A 177 22.73 10.67 4.62
N LYS A 178 23.30 11.03 5.78
CA LYS A 178 24.72 10.88 6.04
C LYS A 178 25.02 9.45 6.47
N LEU A 179 25.83 8.74 5.69
CA LEU A 179 26.29 7.39 6.03
C LEU A 179 27.68 7.47 6.65
N ASP A 180 27.80 6.97 7.89
CA ASP A 180 29.08 6.72 8.53
C ASP A 180 29.45 5.25 8.35
N THR A 181 30.50 5.04 7.56
CA THR A 181 31.04 3.72 7.21
C THR A 181 32.38 3.43 7.91
N GLY A 182 32.69 4.19 8.97
CA GLY A 182 33.96 4.13 9.67
C GLY A 182 35.13 4.51 8.75
N ASN A 183 36.09 3.59 8.59
CA ASN A 183 37.30 3.82 7.80
C ASN A 183 37.17 3.46 6.31
N LYS A 184 36.08 2.78 5.90
CA LYS A 184 35.85 2.42 4.50
C LYS A 184 35.04 3.51 3.81
N LYS A 185 35.27 3.76 2.51
CA LYS A 185 34.36 4.57 1.70
C LYS A 185 33.16 3.74 1.23
N LEU A 186 32.04 4.39 0.90
CA LEU A 186 30.84 3.71 0.38
C LEU A 186 31.13 2.85 -0.86
N ASN A 187 32.04 3.31 -1.73
CA ASN A 187 32.45 2.61 -2.95
C ASN A 187 33.39 1.42 -2.70
N GLU A 188 33.89 1.26 -1.47
CA GLU A 188 34.76 0.16 -1.04
C GLU A 188 33.99 -0.92 -0.29
N LEU A 189 32.68 -0.73 -0.07
CA LEU A 189 31.82 -1.72 0.56
C LEU A 189 31.48 -2.83 -0.44
N GLY A 190 31.71 -4.08 -0.03
CA GLY A 190 31.23 -5.25 -0.75
C GLY A 190 29.84 -5.69 -0.27
N ASP A 191 29.25 -6.67 -0.93
CA ASP A 191 27.89 -7.17 -0.61
C ASP A 191 27.73 -7.57 0.86
N LYS A 192 28.77 -8.18 1.45
CA LYS A 192 28.79 -8.59 2.86
C LYS A 192 28.72 -7.41 3.83
N ASP A 193 29.23 -6.24 3.45
CA ASP A 193 29.19 -5.05 4.30
C ASP A 193 27.76 -4.47 4.40
N TYR A 194 26.86 -4.83 3.48
CA TYR A 194 25.43 -4.46 3.52
C TYR A 194 24.56 -5.49 4.24
N TYR A 195 25.11 -6.60 4.72
CA TYR A 195 24.33 -7.60 5.45
C TYR A 195 23.76 -7.02 6.74
N VAL A 196 22.44 -7.12 6.93
CA VAL A 196 21.73 -6.62 8.12
C VAL A 196 21.22 -7.77 8.97
N GLU A 197 21.68 -7.83 10.22
CA GLU A 197 21.09 -8.72 11.23
C GLU A 197 19.85 -8.06 11.87
N LYS A 198 20.01 -6.83 12.38
CA LYS A 198 18.96 -6.06 13.02
C LYS A 198 19.33 -4.58 13.11
N MET A 199 18.50 -3.72 12.53
CA MET A 199 18.62 -2.27 12.68
C MET A 199 18.18 -1.83 14.08
N ARG A 200 18.84 -0.80 14.63
CA ARG A 200 18.49 -0.23 15.94
C ARG A 200 18.79 1.25 15.99
N PHE A 201 18.00 2.00 16.76
CA PHE A 201 18.36 3.37 17.11
C PHE A 201 19.65 3.37 17.94
N ALA A 202 20.54 4.33 17.68
CA ALA A 202 21.75 4.50 18.49
C ALA A 202 21.41 4.92 19.92
N ASN A 203 20.37 5.73 20.08
CA ASN A 203 19.78 6.12 21.36
C ASN A 203 18.26 5.98 21.24
N LYS A 204 17.58 5.55 22.31
CA LYS A 204 16.11 5.41 22.32
C LYS A 204 15.39 6.76 22.23
N GLU A 205 16.01 7.83 22.71
CA GLU A 205 15.46 9.19 22.71
C GLU A 205 15.77 9.94 21.41
N ASP A 206 16.93 9.67 20.81
CA ASP A 206 17.36 10.30 19.57
C ASP A 206 17.20 9.34 18.38
N LYS A 207 16.13 9.57 17.60
CA LYS A 207 15.83 8.82 16.38
C LYS A 207 16.54 9.34 15.13
N SER A 208 17.39 10.37 15.24
CA SER A 208 18.14 10.89 14.09
C SER A 208 19.28 9.97 13.64
N VAL A 209 19.62 8.96 14.45
CA VAL A 209 20.71 8.01 14.18
C VAL A 209 20.23 6.56 14.30
N VAL A 210 20.39 5.81 13.21
CA VAL A 210 20.10 4.38 13.13
C VAL A 210 21.38 3.61 12.83
N VAL A 211 21.73 2.66 13.70
CA VAL A 211 22.78 1.69 13.44
C VAL A 211 22.20 0.60 12.55
N TYR A 212 22.67 0.54 11.31
CA TYR A 212 22.24 -0.46 10.33
C TYR A 212 22.91 -1.82 10.61
N ASN A 213 24.23 -1.83 10.75
CA ASN A 213 25.03 -2.97 11.17
C ASN A 213 26.37 -2.51 11.78
N ASN A 214 27.37 -3.39 11.91
CA ASN A 214 28.68 -3.05 12.45
C ASN A 214 29.54 -2.18 11.51
N HIS A 215 29.13 -2.02 10.26
CA HIS A 215 29.87 -1.29 9.22
C HIS A 215 29.21 0.04 8.87
N ILE A 216 27.88 0.15 8.93
CA ILE A 216 27.10 1.28 8.44
C ILE A 216 26.24 1.85 9.57
N THR A 217 26.36 3.16 9.79
CA THR A 217 25.45 3.94 10.63
C THR A 217 24.84 5.07 9.82
N ILE A 218 23.51 5.17 9.86
CA ILE A 218 22.74 6.20 9.18
C ILE A 218 22.55 7.35 10.16
N LYS A 219 22.96 8.57 9.78
CA LYS A 219 22.92 9.78 10.59
C LYS A 219 22.10 10.88 9.90
N GLU A 220 21.69 11.86 10.71
CA GLU A 220 20.98 13.06 10.24
C GLU A 220 19.63 12.72 9.57
N ILE A 221 18.93 11.72 10.11
CA ILE A 221 17.57 11.37 9.67
C ILE A 221 16.60 12.46 10.18
N PRO A 222 15.79 13.09 9.29
CA PRO A 222 14.78 14.05 9.70
C PRO A 222 13.74 13.41 10.63
N LEU A 223 13.46 14.03 11.77
CA LEU A 223 12.54 13.47 12.76
C LEU A 223 11.09 13.47 12.26
N GLU A 224 10.76 14.39 11.37
CA GLU A 224 9.47 14.51 10.69
C GLU A 224 9.14 13.25 9.87
N ALA A 225 10.15 12.51 9.41
CA ALA A 225 9.93 11.25 8.69
C ALA A 225 9.25 10.18 9.56
N TYR A 226 9.37 10.26 10.89
CA TYR A 226 8.71 9.33 11.82
C TYR A 226 7.23 9.68 12.08
N GLU A 227 6.74 10.83 11.62
CA GLU A 227 5.33 11.23 11.79
C GLU A 227 4.38 10.40 10.93
N TYR A 228 4.87 9.85 9.80
CA TYR A 228 4.07 8.96 8.98
C TYR A 228 3.92 7.59 9.64
N VAL A 229 2.79 7.43 10.33
CA VAL A 229 2.43 6.23 11.09
C VAL A 229 1.44 5.38 10.31
N VAL A 230 1.78 4.10 10.15
CA VAL A 230 0.90 3.07 9.58
C VAL A 230 0.74 1.96 10.60
N ASN A 231 -0.49 1.64 10.96
CA ASN A 231 -0.82 0.56 11.89
C ASN A 231 -0.19 0.74 13.30
N GLY A 232 -0.16 1.99 13.78
CA GLY A 232 0.38 2.39 15.09
C GLY A 232 1.90 2.43 15.19
N LYS A 233 2.63 2.26 14.08
CA LYS A 233 4.08 2.33 14.04
C LYS A 233 4.57 3.21 12.87
N PRO A 234 5.63 4.02 13.05
CA PRO A 234 6.24 4.76 11.95
C PRO A 234 6.67 3.85 10.80
N ALA A 235 6.49 4.30 9.55
CA ALA A 235 6.87 3.51 8.37
C ALA A 235 8.35 3.07 8.39
N LEU A 236 9.25 3.93 8.90
CA LEU A 236 10.67 3.61 9.04
C LEU A 236 10.92 2.46 10.02
N GLU A 237 10.17 2.42 11.12
CA GLU A 237 10.29 1.35 12.12
C GLU A 237 9.77 0.00 11.59
N TRP A 238 8.82 0.00 10.64
CA TRP A 238 8.43 -1.21 9.92
C TRP A 238 9.57 -1.77 9.09
N VAL A 239 10.33 -0.92 8.39
CA VAL A 239 11.52 -1.35 7.64
C VAL A 239 12.55 -1.94 8.60
N MET A 240 12.84 -1.28 9.72
CA MET A 240 13.79 -1.76 10.73
C MET A 240 13.39 -3.12 11.33
N GLU A 241 12.09 -3.36 11.50
CA GLU A 241 11.57 -4.64 12.03
C GLU A 241 11.62 -5.76 10.99
N ARG A 242 11.21 -5.47 9.74
CA ARG A 242 11.04 -6.48 8.69
C ARG A 242 12.33 -6.79 7.93
N GLN A 243 13.24 -5.82 7.82
CA GLN A 243 14.57 -6.01 7.24
C GLN A 243 15.56 -6.47 8.32
N ALA A 244 15.34 -7.69 8.81
CA ALA A 244 16.13 -8.31 9.86
C ALA A 244 16.21 -9.83 9.66
N VAL A 245 17.12 -10.47 10.37
CA VAL A 245 17.21 -11.93 10.47
C VAL A 245 16.43 -12.37 11.71
N THR A 246 15.42 -13.20 11.52
CA THR A 246 14.58 -13.70 12.61
C THR A 246 14.42 -15.20 12.53
N THR A 247 14.45 -15.89 13.68
CA THR A 247 14.26 -17.34 13.75
C THR A 247 13.00 -17.64 14.54
N HIS A 248 12.07 -18.37 13.93
CA HIS A 248 10.87 -18.81 14.62
C HIS A 248 11.21 -19.90 15.64
N LYS A 249 10.89 -19.66 16.92
CA LYS A 249 11.36 -20.49 18.05
C LYS A 249 10.93 -21.95 17.96
N GLU A 250 9.70 -22.20 17.51
CA GLU A 250 9.13 -23.55 17.51
C GLU A 250 9.50 -24.36 16.27
N SER A 251 9.52 -23.71 15.10
CA SER A 251 9.82 -24.39 13.83
C SER A 251 11.30 -24.37 13.47
N GLY A 252 12.10 -23.51 14.09
CA GLY A 252 13.51 -23.30 13.75
C GLY A 252 13.73 -22.62 12.40
N ILE A 253 12.66 -22.22 11.69
CA ILE A 253 12.76 -21.60 10.37
C ILE A 253 13.36 -20.20 10.52
N VAL A 254 14.46 -19.96 9.79
CA VAL A 254 15.13 -18.67 9.70
C VAL A 254 14.52 -17.87 8.54
N ASN A 255 14.07 -16.67 8.84
CA ASN A 255 13.68 -15.67 7.87
C ASN A 255 14.81 -14.62 7.79
N ASP A 256 15.59 -14.68 6.72
CA ASP A 256 16.69 -13.76 6.42
C ASP A 256 16.30 -12.83 5.27
N ALA A 257 16.04 -11.56 5.59
CA ALA A 257 15.67 -10.54 4.60
C ALA A 257 16.76 -10.27 3.56
N ASN A 258 18.04 -10.57 3.86
CA ASN A 258 19.15 -10.36 2.93
C ASN A 258 19.10 -11.35 1.76
N LEU A 259 18.47 -12.52 1.93
CA LEU A 259 18.28 -13.47 0.83
C LEU A 259 17.37 -12.87 -0.26
N TRP A 260 16.30 -12.16 0.13
CA TRP A 260 15.46 -11.44 -0.83
C TRP A 260 16.25 -10.37 -1.60
N ALA A 261 17.09 -9.61 -0.90
CA ALA A 261 17.93 -8.57 -1.49
C ALA A 261 18.89 -9.15 -2.56
N ILE A 262 19.49 -10.31 -2.30
CA ILE A 262 20.47 -10.93 -3.20
C ILE A 262 19.78 -11.74 -4.30
N GLU A 263 18.85 -12.62 -3.96
CA GLU A 263 18.28 -13.60 -4.89
C GLU A 263 17.17 -13.02 -5.78
N THR A 264 16.39 -12.07 -5.25
CA THR A 264 15.25 -11.49 -5.98
C THR A 264 15.55 -10.10 -6.50
N MET A 265 16.11 -9.23 -5.65
CA MET A 265 16.38 -7.83 -6.03
C MET A 265 17.73 -7.66 -6.74
N ASN A 266 18.64 -8.63 -6.64
CA ASN A 266 20.01 -8.56 -7.15
C ASN A 266 20.76 -7.28 -6.70
N ASP A 267 20.54 -6.85 -5.45
CA ASP A 267 21.10 -5.64 -4.87
C ASP A 267 21.31 -5.83 -3.36
N ALA A 268 22.54 -6.14 -2.94
CA ALA A 268 22.87 -6.34 -1.52
C ALA A 268 22.57 -5.09 -0.67
N ALA A 269 22.62 -3.89 -1.26
CA ALA A 269 22.29 -2.64 -0.58
C ALA A 269 20.77 -2.36 -0.53
N TYR A 270 19.92 -3.27 -1.03
CA TYR A 270 18.47 -3.09 -1.06
C TYR A 270 17.87 -2.74 0.30
N PRO A 271 18.19 -3.39 1.44
CA PRO A 271 17.57 -3.02 2.72
C PRO A 271 17.95 -1.59 3.17
N LEU A 272 19.19 -1.17 2.93
CA LEU A 272 19.65 0.19 3.19
C LEU A 272 18.93 1.21 2.29
N LYS A 273 18.87 0.95 0.98
CA LYS A 273 18.18 1.80 0.01
C LYS A 273 16.69 1.88 0.32
N LEU A 274 16.06 0.76 0.68
CA LEU A 274 14.65 0.72 1.08
C LEU A 274 14.40 1.65 2.28
N PHE A 275 15.26 1.61 3.30
CA PHE A 275 15.16 2.52 4.43
C PHE A 275 15.26 3.99 3.99
N GLN A 276 16.23 4.33 3.13
CA GLN A 276 16.37 5.68 2.58
C GLN A 276 15.17 6.13 1.73
N ARG A 277 14.59 5.22 0.95
CA ARG A 277 13.40 5.49 0.13
C ARG A 277 12.17 5.72 1.00
N VAL A 278 12.01 4.94 2.07
CA VAL A 278 10.91 5.10 3.02
C VAL A 278 11.01 6.40 3.82
N ILE A 279 12.22 6.95 4.03
CA ILE A 279 12.37 8.35 4.52
C ILE A 279 11.72 9.32 3.53
N THR A 280 12.07 9.24 2.24
CA THR A 280 11.48 10.11 1.18
C THR A 280 9.96 9.95 1.13
N VAL A 281 9.46 8.71 1.10
CA VAL A 281 8.02 8.42 1.06
C VAL A 281 7.32 9.05 2.26
N SER A 282 7.88 8.90 3.47
CA SER A 282 7.25 9.43 4.68
C SER A 282 7.16 10.97 4.65
N LEU A 283 8.24 11.65 4.24
CA LEU A 283 8.27 13.11 4.15
C LEU A 283 7.32 13.65 3.07
N GLU A 284 7.33 13.06 1.87
CA GLU A 284 6.43 13.50 0.79
C GLU A 284 4.96 13.17 1.12
N THR A 285 4.69 12.03 1.77
CA THR A 285 3.34 11.70 2.24
C THR A 285 2.84 12.73 3.25
N MET A 286 3.64 13.08 4.26
CA MET A 286 3.24 14.10 5.24
C MET A 286 3.05 15.48 4.60
N LYS A 287 3.87 15.84 3.61
CA LYS A 287 3.71 17.07 2.84
C LYS A 287 2.38 17.11 2.07
N ILE A 288 1.97 16.00 1.46
CA ILE A 288 0.67 15.90 0.78
C ILE A 288 -0.48 15.99 1.79
N ILE A 289 -0.39 15.25 2.91
CA ILE A 289 -1.41 15.25 3.96
C ILE A 289 -1.59 16.64 4.56
N ASN A 290 -0.50 17.32 4.88
CA ASN A 290 -0.52 18.68 5.46
C ASN A 290 -1.03 19.74 4.48
N ALA A 291 -1.01 19.46 3.17
CA ALA A 291 -1.56 20.34 2.13
C ALA A 291 -3.05 20.07 1.83
N LEU A 292 -3.66 19.05 2.45
CA LEU A 292 -5.08 18.76 2.25
C LEU A 292 -5.96 19.89 2.80
N PRO A 293 -7.06 20.24 2.11
CA PRO A 293 -7.98 21.26 2.59
C PRO A 293 -8.73 20.75 3.82
N ARG A 294 -9.22 21.70 4.62
CA ARG A 294 -10.10 21.40 5.76
C ARG A 294 -11.34 20.65 5.26
N LEU A 295 -11.77 19.64 6.00
CA LEU A 295 -12.91 18.82 5.59
C LEU A 295 -14.24 19.57 5.77
N ASP A 296 -14.77 20.12 4.67
CA ASP A 296 -16.11 20.72 4.63
C ASP A 296 -17.11 19.82 3.87
N ILE A 297 -18.01 19.19 4.62
CA ILE A 297 -18.91 18.15 4.11
C ILE A 297 -20.25 18.77 3.70
N ALA A 298 -20.76 18.39 2.53
CA ALA A 298 -22.11 18.77 2.11
C ALA A 298 -23.14 18.27 3.12
N THR A 299 -23.90 19.19 3.71
CA THR A 299 -24.94 18.85 4.68
C THR A 299 -26.15 18.32 3.90
N ASN A 300 -26.29 16.99 3.89
CA ASN A 300 -27.32 16.15 3.29
C ASN A 300 -28.48 16.83 2.52
N LEU A 301 -28.60 16.50 1.23
CA LEU A 301 -29.87 16.42 0.50
C LEU A 301 -30.41 14.97 0.45
N ILE A 302 -30.26 14.18 1.52
CA ILE A 302 -30.82 12.82 1.56
C ILE A 302 -31.83 12.70 2.69
N THR A 303 -33.07 13.10 2.38
CA THR A 303 -34.28 12.50 2.98
C THR A 303 -34.45 11.09 2.42
N ASN A 304 -33.71 10.12 2.97
CA ASN A 304 -34.09 8.72 3.14
C ASN A 304 -32.85 7.88 3.49
N PRO A 305 -32.92 7.01 4.51
CA PRO A 305 -31.83 6.12 4.84
C PRO A 305 -31.74 5.07 3.73
N ILE A 306 -30.78 5.20 2.82
CA ILE A 306 -30.34 4.07 2.01
C ILE A 306 -29.66 3.10 3.00
N LYS A 307 -30.46 2.17 3.53
CA LYS A 307 -30.00 0.92 4.12
C LYS A 307 -29.51 0.04 2.97
N ASP A 308 -28.40 0.42 2.35
CA ASP A 308 -27.64 -0.51 1.53
C ASP A 308 -26.16 -0.30 1.83
N SER A 309 -25.67 -1.24 2.62
CA SER A 309 -24.29 -1.38 3.06
C SER A 309 -23.41 -1.85 1.91
N THR A 310 -23.26 -1.08 0.83
CA THR A 310 -22.22 -1.33 -0.17
C THR A 310 -22.01 -0.09 -1.05
N LEU A 311 -21.21 0.86 -0.58
CA LEU A 311 -20.62 1.89 -1.45
C LEU A 311 -19.16 1.59 -1.79
N VAL A 312 -18.67 0.41 -1.40
CA VAL A 312 -17.41 -0.19 -1.84
C VAL A 312 -17.55 -1.71 -1.85
#